data_AF-A0A0F8YGQ0-F1
#
_entry.id   AF-A0A0F8YGQ0-F1
#
_cell.length_a   1.000
_cell.length_b   1.000
_cell.length_c   1.000
_cell.angle_alpha   90.00
_cell.angle_beta   90.00
_cell.angle_gamma   90.00
#
_symmetry.space_group_name_H-M   'P 1'
#
loop_
_entity.id
_entity.type
_entity.pdbx_description
1 polymer ?
#
loop_
_entity_poly.entity_id
_entity_poly.type
_entity_poly.pdbx_seq_one_letter_code
_entity_poly.pdbx_strand_id
1 'polypeptide(L)'
;MEAKKAEPTFAELFEVFKNNVIMNMVEDLADELGVTAETIKTLDAGYFPGEACWVFAERDAKGDIVGLLRRYHNSKKFTMKDSKRGLIYAYNSDHTIEDKKYDAGKCQWVRIADVGVTCPVCDKPDWCRVSPDYEDPQGPSAVACSRISEGSVRE
;
A
#
# COMPACT_ATOMS: atom_id res chain seq x y z
N MET A 1 23.61 6.88 -35.37
CA MET A 1 23.06 7.33 -34.07
C MET A 1 22.13 6.23 -33.60
N GLU A 2 22.57 5.38 -32.68
CA GLU A 2 21.68 4.37 -32.08
C GLU A 2 20.64 5.09 -31.22
N ALA A 3 19.37 4.81 -31.45
CA ALA A 3 18.30 5.32 -30.61
C ALA A 3 18.51 4.78 -29.19
N LYS A 4 18.58 5.68 -28.18
CA LYS A 4 18.54 5.26 -26.77
C LYS A 4 17.26 4.46 -26.57
N LYS A 5 17.40 3.18 -26.23
CA LYS A 5 16.28 2.32 -25.86
C LYS A 5 15.57 2.99 -24.67
N ALA A 6 14.27 3.23 -24.80
CA ALA A 6 13.48 3.81 -23.70
C ALA A 6 13.63 2.93 -22.46
N GLU A 7 13.75 3.55 -21.28
CA GLU A 7 13.75 2.79 -20.03
C GLU A 7 12.41 2.07 -19.88
N PRO A 8 12.41 0.79 -19.49
CA PRO A 8 11.19 0.03 -19.36
C PRO A 8 10.30 0.61 -18.26
N THR A 9 8.99 0.59 -18.49
CA THR A 9 7.99 0.97 -17.50
C THR A 9 7.99 0.01 -16.31
N PHE A 10 7.43 0.42 -15.18
CA PHE A 10 7.28 -0.48 -14.03
C PHE A 10 6.42 -1.71 -14.34
N ALA A 11 5.41 -1.58 -15.22
CA ALA A 11 4.60 -2.71 -15.64
C ALA A 11 5.40 -3.74 -16.44
N GLU A 12 6.21 -3.28 -17.40
CA GLU A 12 7.10 -4.16 -18.18
C GLU A 12 8.16 -4.83 -17.29
N LEU A 13 8.76 -4.07 -16.37
CA LEU A 13 9.71 -4.62 -15.39
C LEU A 13 9.06 -5.66 -14.48
N PHE A 14 7.85 -5.37 -13.99
CA PHE A 14 7.14 -6.29 -13.12
C PHE A 14 6.80 -7.60 -13.82
N GLU A 15 6.41 -7.53 -15.10
CA GLU A 15 6.13 -8.73 -15.90
C GLU A 15 7.39 -9.59 -16.07
N VAL A 16 8.56 -8.98 -16.26
CA VAL A 16 9.83 -9.71 -16.25
C VAL A 16 10.06 -10.41 -14.90
N PHE A 17 9.80 -9.73 -13.78
CA PHE A 17 9.96 -10.33 -12.45
C PHE A 17 8.95 -11.44 -12.17
N LYS A 18 7.69 -11.31 -12.62
CA LYS A 18 6.68 -12.38 -12.53
C LYS A 18 7.15 -13.63 -13.25
N ASN A 19 7.72 -13.47 -14.45
CA ASN A 19 8.22 -14.59 -15.25
C ASN A 19 9.44 -15.31 -14.64
N ASN A 20 10.12 -14.70 -13.65
CA ASN A 20 11.21 -15.35 -12.92
C ASN A 20 10.72 -16.23 -11.76
N VAL A 21 9.42 -16.22 -11.45
CA VAL A 21 8.86 -16.97 -10.33
C VAL A 21 8.58 -18.40 -10.74
N ILE A 22 9.11 -19.35 -9.97
CA ILE A 22 8.79 -20.77 -10.09
C ILE A 22 7.96 -21.23 -8.88
N MET A 23 7.20 -22.32 -9.06
CA MET A 23 6.18 -22.76 -8.10
C MET A 23 6.73 -22.95 -6.67
N ASN A 24 7.87 -23.63 -6.51
CA ASN A 24 8.44 -23.92 -5.18
C ASN A 24 8.83 -22.64 -4.41
N MET A 25 9.28 -21.60 -5.11
CA MET A 25 9.65 -20.34 -4.46
C MET A 25 8.43 -19.65 -3.82
N VAL A 26 7.27 -19.80 -4.43
CA VAL A 26 6.01 -19.24 -3.93
C VAL A 26 5.62 -19.89 -2.60
N GLU A 27 5.83 -21.20 -2.48
CA GLU A 27 5.57 -21.95 -1.25
C GLU A 27 6.50 -21.48 -0.12
N ASP A 28 7.79 -21.32 -0.40
CA ASP A 28 8.76 -20.82 0.58
C ASP A 28 8.38 -19.41 1.10
N LEU A 29 7.96 -18.50 0.20
CA LEU A 29 7.51 -17.17 0.60
C LEU A 29 6.20 -17.21 1.39
N ALA A 30 5.28 -18.09 1.01
CA ALA A 30 4.00 -18.25 1.70
C ALA A 30 4.23 -18.69 3.16
N ASP A 31 5.12 -19.66 3.36
CA ASP A 31 5.52 -20.14 4.68
C ASP A 31 6.22 -19.04 5.49
N GLU A 32 7.13 -18.27 4.88
CA GLU A 32 7.81 -17.14 5.56
C GLU A 32 6.81 -16.07 6.02
N LEU A 33 5.76 -15.82 5.24
CA LEU A 33 4.74 -14.82 5.54
C LEU A 33 3.58 -15.35 6.39
N GLY A 34 3.49 -16.66 6.61
CA GLY A 34 2.37 -17.29 7.31
C GLY A 34 1.04 -17.16 6.56
N VAL A 35 1.08 -17.23 5.23
CA VAL A 35 -0.09 -17.17 4.33
C VAL A 35 -0.12 -18.35 3.38
N THR A 36 -1.16 -18.49 2.57
CA THR A 36 -1.23 -19.56 1.56
C THR A 36 -0.44 -19.20 0.29
N ALA A 37 0.10 -20.21 -0.41
CA ALA A 37 0.73 -20.00 -1.71
C ALA A 37 -0.22 -19.37 -2.74
N GLU A 38 -1.52 -19.68 -2.65
CA GLU A 38 -2.57 -19.03 -3.45
C GLU A 38 -2.64 -17.52 -3.19
N THR A 39 -2.48 -17.07 -1.95
CA THR A 39 -2.44 -15.63 -1.61
C THR A 39 -1.27 -14.94 -2.32
N ILE A 40 -0.08 -15.56 -2.32
CA ILE A 40 1.10 -15.02 -3.00
C ILE A 40 0.89 -14.97 -4.52
N LYS A 41 0.32 -16.02 -5.11
CA LYS A 41 -0.04 -16.06 -6.54
C LYS A 41 -1.07 -14.97 -6.89
N THR A 42 -2.06 -14.77 -6.03
CA THR A 42 -3.12 -13.77 -6.23
C THR A 42 -2.59 -12.33 -6.17
N LEU A 43 -1.54 -12.10 -5.37
CA LEU A 43 -0.83 -10.82 -5.33
C LEU A 43 0.13 -10.62 -6.50
N ASP A 44 0.24 -11.60 -7.41
CA ASP A 44 1.10 -11.54 -8.60
C ASP A 44 2.58 -11.27 -8.26
N ALA A 45 3.05 -11.75 -7.11
CA ALA A 45 4.43 -11.51 -6.67
C ALA A 45 5.44 -11.90 -7.75
N GLY A 46 6.42 -11.04 -8.00
CA GLY A 46 7.55 -11.30 -8.89
C GLY A 46 8.82 -11.60 -8.12
N TYR A 47 9.85 -12.09 -8.82
CA TYR A 47 11.17 -12.30 -8.24
C TYR A 47 12.25 -11.58 -9.07
N PHE A 48 13.19 -10.93 -8.39
CA PHE A 48 14.35 -10.31 -9.02
C PHE A 48 15.63 -11.08 -8.66
N PRO A 49 16.12 -11.97 -9.56
CA PRO A 49 17.30 -12.80 -9.30
C PRO A 49 18.57 -11.99 -9.04
N GLY A 50 18.72 -10.82 -9.68
CA GLY A 50 19.92 -9.98 -9.54
C GLY A 50 20.15 -9.44 -8.12
N GLU A 51 19.09 -9.31 -7.32
CA GLU A 51 19.15 -8.86 -5.93
C GLU A 51 18.63 -9.90 -4.93
N ALA A 52 18.26 -11.09 -5.40
CA ALA A 52 17.66 -12.16 -4.62
C ALA A 52 16.50 -11.67 -3.73
N CYS A 53 15.54 -10.95 -4.33
CA CYS A 53 14.42 -10.37 -3.60
C CYS A 53 13.08 -10.56 -4.30
N TRP A 54 12.01 -10.60 -3.51
CA TRP A 54 10.64 -10.56 -3.97
C TRP A 54 10.24 -9.15 -4.39
N VAL A 55 9.41 -9.04 -5.42
CA VAL A 55 8.91 -7.77 -5.95
C VAL A 55 7.39 -7.78 -5.92
N PHE A 56 6.79 -6.69 -5.43
CA PHE A 56 5.35 -6.47 -5.43
C PHE A 56 5.02 -5.18 -6.17
N ALA A 57 3.97 -5.20 -6.99
CA ALA A 57 3.48 -4.01 -7.67
C ALA A 57 2.66 -3.12 -6.72
N GLU A 58 3.07 -1.87 -6.59
CA GLU A 58 2.25 -0.80 -6.00
C GLU A 58 1.41 -0.17 -7.10
N ARG A 59 0.10 -0.14 -6.90
CA ARG A 59 -0.88 0.34 -7.87
C ARG A 59 -1.60 1.58 -7.39
N ASP A 60 -2.01 2.44 -8.32
CA ASP A 60 -2.85 3.61 -8.03
C ASP A 60 -4.35 3.28 -8.01
N ALA A 61 -5.19 4.31 -7.92
CA ALA A 61 -6.65 4.16 -7.91
C ALA A 61 -7.23 3.58 -9.22
N LYS A 62 -6.48 3.63 -10.32
CA LYS A 62 -6.87 3.02 -11.60
C LYS A 62 -6.40 1.57 -11.72
N GLY A 63 -5.54 1.12 -10.80
CA GLY A 63 -4.87 -0.17 -10.88
C GLY A 63 -3.59 -0.16 -11.70
N ASP A 64 -3.16 1.01 -12.20
CA ASP A 64 -1.92 1.16 -12.93
C ASP A 64 -0.73 0.95 -11.99
N ILE A 65 0.30 0.22 -12.44
CA ILE A 65 1.52 0.00 -11.64
C ILE A 65 2.32 1.30 -11.61
N VAL A 66 2.36 1.95 -10.45
CA VAL A 66 3.05 3.23 -10.23
C VAL A 66 4.35 3.08 -9.44
N GLY A 67 4.62 1.90 -8.89
CA GLY A 67 5.85 1.61 -8.17
C GLY A 67 6.07 0.12 -7.95
N LEU A 68 7.30 -0.23 -7.56
CA LEU A 68 7.69 -1.60 -7.24
C LEU A 68 8.35 -1.63 -5.86
N LEU A 69 7.83 -2.50 -4.99
CA LEU A 69 8.36 -2.76 -3.67
C LEU A 69 9.22 -4.03 -3.69
N ARG A 70 10.48 -3.91 -3.32
CA ARG A 70 11.39 -5.03 -3.09
C ARG A 70 11.28 -5.49 -1.64
N ARG A 71 11.11 -6.78 -1.42
CA ARG A 71 11.15 -7.45 -0.11
C ARG A 71 12.27 -8.48 -0.12
N TYR A 72 13.25 -8.28 0.73
CA TYR A 72 14.37 -9.21 0.90
C TYR A 72 14.01 -10.26 1.95
N HIS A 73 14.68 -11.42 1.89
CA HIS A 73 14.51 -12.52 2.86
C HIS A 73 14.88 -12.12 4.31
N ASN A 74 15.56 -10.99 4.50
CA ASN A 74 15.83 -10.42 5.82
C ASN A 74 14.71 -9.49 6.33
N SER A 75 13.50 -9.62 5.79
CA SER A 75 12.31 -8.80 6.09
C SER A 75 12.43 -7.30 5.77
N LYS A 76 13.56 -6.82 5.24
CA LYS A 76 13.68 -5.43 4.81
C LYS A 76 12.92 -5.20 3.52
N LYS A 77 12.35 -4.00 3.41
CA LYS A 77 11.55 -3.56 2.26
C LYS A 77 12.08 -2.24 1.72
N PHE A 78 12.24 -2.15 0.41
CA PHE A 78 12.74 -0.97 -0.27
C PHE A 78 11.99 -0.74 -1.57
N THR A 79 11.63 0.49 -1.86
CA THR A 79 11.06 0.85 -3.16
C THR A 79 12.16 0.83 -4.23
N MET A 80 11.80 0.50 -5.46
CA MET A 80 12.68 0.75 -6.61
C MET A 80 12.79 2.25 -6.85
N LYS A 81 13.88 2.67 -7.50
CA LYS A 81 14.10 4.08 -7.85
C LYS A 81 12.90 4.60 -8.65
N ASP A 82 12.50 5.84 -8.37
CA ASP A 82 11.41 6.55 -9.05
C ASP A 82 10.01 5.94 -8.88
N SER A 83 9.86 4.90 -8.05
CA SER A 83 8.56 4.35 -7.67
C SER A 83 7.75 5.37 -6.86
N LYS A 84 6.48 5.53 -7.24
CA LYS A 84 5.49 6.25 -6.42
C LYS A 84 4.90 5.30 -5.37
N ARG A 85 4.18 5.89 -4.42
CA ARG A 85 3.47 5.12 -3.39
C ARG A 85 2.05 4.79 -3.83
N GLY A 86 1.72 3.51 -3.80
CA GLY A 86 0.42 2.96 -4.13
C GLY A 86 0.01 1.88 -3.12
N LEU A 87 -0.97 1.07 -3.51
CA LEU A 87 -1.41 -0.08 -2.72
C LEU A 87 -0.97 -1.39 -3.39
N ILE A 88 -0.63 -2.38 -2.57
CA ILE A 88 -0.44 -3.77 -3.00
C ILE A 88 -1.72 -4.51 -2.64
N TYR A 89 -2.43 -5.00 -3.64
CA TYR A 89 -3.68 -5.73 -3.47
C TYR A 89 -3.84 -6.75 -4.59
N ALA A 90 -4.70 -7.74 -4.36
CA ALA A 90 -5.12 -8.71 -5.36
C ALA A 90 -5.73 -7.96 -6.56
N TYR A 91 -4.98 -7.88 -7.66
CA TYR A 91 -5.46 -7.15 -8.82
C TYR A 91 -6.54 -7.97 -9.52
N ASN A 92 -7.74 -7.41 -9.60
CA ASN A 92 -8.84 -7.98 -10.34
C ASN A 92 -9.06 -7.11 -11.59
N SER A 93 -8.74 -7.65 -12.76
CA SER A 93 -8.92 -6.98 -14.06
C SER A 93 -10.38 -6.68 -14.38
N ASP A 94 -11.31 -7.44 -13.77
CA ASP A 94 -12.74 -7.29 -13.99
C ASP A 94 -13.33 -6.16 -13.12
N HIS A 95 -12.54 -5.57 -12.22
CA HIS A 95 -12.94 -4.36 -11.50
C HIS A 95 -12.74 -3.13 -12.38
N THR A 96 -13.84 -2.66 -12.96
CA THR A 96 -13.86 -1.35 -13.62
C THR A 96 -13.68 -0.24 -12.57
N ILE A 97 -12.81 0.72 -12.88
CA ILE A 97 -12.51 1.90 -12.04
C ILE A 97 -13.77 2.74 -11.77
N GLU A 98 -14.79 2.59 -12.63
CA GLU A 98 -16.07 3.28 -12.55
C GLU A 98 -16.96 2.74 -11.41
N ASP A 99 -16.74 1.51 -10.98
CA ASP A 99 -17.37 0.94 -9.79
C ASP A 99 -16.67 1.44 -8.52
N LYS A 100 -16.93 2.70 -8.14
CA LYS A 100 -16.62 3.20 -6.79
C LYS A 100 -17.41 2.38 -5.76
N LYS A 101 -16.88 1.22 -5.38
CA LYS A 101 -17.41 0.38 -4.29
C LYS A 101 -16.96 0.86 -2.91
N TYR A 102 -15.90 1.66 -2.85
CA TYR A 102 -15.51 2.32 -1.62
C TYR A 102 -16.23 3.66 -1.52
N ASP A 103 -17.42 3.61 -0.92
CA ASP A 103 -17.96 4.79 -0.27
C ASP A 103 -17.24 4.93 1.06
N ALA A 104 -16.41 5.97 1.20
CA ALA A 104 -15.69 6.19 2.44
C ALA A 104 -16.73 6.29 3.56
N GLY A 105 -16.68 5.37 4.53
CA GLY A 105 -17.68 5.26 5.58
C GLY A 105 -17.83 6.54 6.41
N LYS A 106 -18.75 6.53 7.39
CA LYS A 106 -19.09 7.66 8.28
C LYS A 106 -17.87 8.42 8.84
N CYS A 107 -16.72 7.76 8.98
CA CYS A 107 -15.45 8.34 9.37
C CYS A 107 -14.56 8.57 8.14
N GLN A 108 -14.87 9.59 7.32
CA GLN A 108 -13.92 10.13 6.34
C GLN A 108 -12.76 10.79 7.10
N TRP A 109 -11.79 9.98 7.55
CA TRP A 109 -10.74 10.42 8.45
C TRP A 109 -9.88 11.53 7.86
N VAL A 110 -9.96 12.71 8.46
CA VAL A 110 -9.15 13.88 8.13
C VAL A 110 -7.90 13.86 8.99
N ARG A 111 -6.72 14.06 8.37
CA ARG A 111 -5.48 14.20 9.12
C ARG A 111 -5.39 15.61 9.68
N ILE A 112 -5.13 15.74 10.97
CA ILE A 112 -5.14 17.04 11.66
C ILE A 112 -4.08 18.02 11.13
N ALA A 113 -2.95 17.52 10.67
CA ALA A 113 -1.88 18.32 10.09
C ALA A 113 -2.29 18.99 8.77
N ASP A 114 -3.22 18.38 8.03
CA ASP A 114 -3.66 18.89 6.73
C ASP A 114 -4.69 20.03 6.89
N VAL A 115 -5.38 20.08 8.03
CA VAL A 115 -6.42 21.09 8.34
C VAL A 115 -6.02 22.06 9.46
N GLY A 116 -4.81 21.93 10.00
CA GLY A 116 -4.25 22.89 10.96
C GLY A 116 -4.89 22.86 12.37
N VAL A 117 -5.49 21.74 12.77
CA VAL A 117 -6.09 21.57 14.11
C VAL A 117 -5.19 20.72 15.02
N THR A 118 -5.35 20.86 16.33
CA THR A 118 -4.67 19.99 17.31
C THR A 118 -5.54 18.79 17.68
N CYS A 119 -4.92 17.64 17.95
CA CYS A 119 -5.64 16.47 18.43
C CYS A 119 -6.30 16.76 19.79
N PRO A 120 -7.62 16.61 19.96
CA PRO A 120 -8.29 16.86 21.25
C PRO A 120 -7.98 15.80 22.32
N VAL A 121 -7.26 14.73 21.96
CA VAL A 121 -6.86 13.67 22.90
C VAL A 121 -5.44 13.89 23.43
N CYS A 122 -4.49 14.27 22.57
CA CYS A 122 -3.06 14.37 22.94
C CYS A 122 -2.43 15.75 22.74
N ASP A 123 -3.21 16.74 22.28
CA ASP A 123 -2.82 18.13 22.03
C ASP A 123 -1.65 18.31 21.04
N LYS A 124 -1.32 17.28 20.26
CA LYS A 124 -0.28 17.34 19.23
C LYS A 124 -0.88 17.75 17.88
N PRO A 125 -0.14 18.51 17.05
CA PRO A 125 -0.61 19.02 15.75
C PRO A 125 -0.40 18.02 14.59
N ASP A 126 0.02 16.79 14.87
CA ASP A 126 0.43 15.83 13.85
C ASP A 126 0.02 14.39 14.18
N TRP A 127 0.10 13.54 13.14
CA TRP A 127 -0.08 12.07 13.14
C TRP A 127 -1.50 11.56 13.42
N CYS A 128 -2.28 12.23 14.27
CA CYS A 128 -3.64 11.84 14.58
C CYS A 128 -4.62 12.11 13.43
N ARG A 129 -5.80 11.49 13.49
CA ARG A 129 -6.90 11.72 12.55
C ARG A 129 -8.20 12.00 13.31
N VAL A 130 -9.07 12.78 12.70
CA VAL A 130 -10.39 13.17 13.22
C VAL A 130 -11.46 12.90 12.18
N SER A 131 -12.71 12.78 12.61
CA SER A 131 -13.86 12.77 11.72
C SER A 131 -14.04 14.12 10.98
N PRO A 132 -14.81 14.17 9.88
CA PRO A 132 -15.00 15.38 9.06
C PRO A 132 -15.64 16.56 9.78
N ASP A 133 -16.35 16.31 10.89
CA ASP A 133 -16.99 17.30 11.76
C ASP A 133 -16.01 17.94 12.76
N TYR A 134 -14.71 17.98 12.44
CA TYR A 134 -13.67 18.56 13.30
C TYR A 134 -13.83 20.06 13.57
N GLU A 135 -14.64 20.76 12.79
CA GLU A 135 -14.99 22.17 12.99
C GLU A 135 -16.19 22.36 13.93
N ASP A 136 -16.87 21.29 14.34
CA ASP A 136 -18.01 21.39 15.26
C ASP A 136 -17.53 21.99 16.60
N PRO A 137 -18.23 23.01 17.15
CA PRO A 137 -17.92 23.57 18.46
C PRO A 137 -17.86 22.55 19.61
N GLN A 138 -18.53 21.41 19.48
CA GLN A 138 -18.49 20.31 20.45
C GLN A 138 -17.28 19.38 20.27
N GLY A 139 -16.51 19.58 19.21
CA GLY A 139 -15.39 18.73 18.80
C GLY A 139 -15.81 17.59 17.85
N PRO A 140 -14.83 16.92 17.22
CA PRO A 140 -15.10 15.84 16.27
C PRO A 140 -15.78 14.65 16.95
N SER A 141 -16.75 14.03 16.28
CA SER A 141 -17.45 12.84 16.78
C SER A 141 -16.54 11.62 16.97
N ALA A 142 -15.40 11.54 16.28
CA ALA A 142 -14.43 10.47 16.44
C ALA A 142 -12.98 10.95 16.26
N VAL A 143 -12.06 10.34 17.02
CA VAL A 143 -10.62 10.66 16.97
C VAL A 143 -9.81 9.37 16.99
N ALA A 144 -8.94 9.20 16.01
CA ALA A 144 -7.92 8.16 15.99
C ALA A 144 -6.58 8.78 16.46
N CYS A 145 -6.33 8.71 17.77
CA CYS A 145 -5.10 9.23 18.38
C CYS A 145 -3.95 8.24 18.19
N SER A 146 -2.80 8.70 17.68
CA SER A 146 -1.62 7.83 17.48
C SER A 146 -0.69 7.76 18.70
N ARG A 147 -1.01 8.48 19.79
CA ARG A 147 -0.12 8.63 20.96
C ARG A 147 -0.70 8.11 22.26
N ILE A 148 -2.02 8.17 22.41
CA ILE A 148 -2.74 7.78 23.63
C ILE A 148 -3.71 6.67 23.25
N SER A 149 -3.56 5.51 23.89
CA SER A 149 -4.41 4.33 23.72
C SER A 149 -5.48 4.21 24.80
N GLU A 150 -5.40 5.00 25.87
CA GLU A 150 -6.44 5.03 26.90
C GLU A 150 -7.76 5.51 26.31
N GLY A 151 -8.85 4.78 26.57
CA GLY A 151 -10.17 5.05 26.00
C GLY A 151 -10.37 4.56 24.55
N SER A 152 -9.38 3.91 23.93
CA SER A 152 -9.55 3.36 22.58
C SER A 152 -10.50 2.17 22.58
N VAL A 153 -11.57 2.23 21.78
CA VAL A 153 -12.47 1.11 21.53
C VAL A 153 -11.98 0.37 20.29
N ARG A 154 -11.84 -0.96 20.37
CA ARG A 154 -11.65 -1.80 19.17
C ARG A 154 -13.01 -1.98 18.53
N GLU A 155 -13.14 -1.59 17.27
CA GLU A 155 -14.21 -2.05 16.39
C GLU A 155 -14.02 -3.53 16.02
#